data_AF-A0A5B6WMV1-F1
#
_entry.id   AF-A0A5B6WMV1-F1
#
_cell.length_a   1.000
_cell.length_b   1.000
_cell.length_c   1.000
_cell.angle_alpha   90.00
_cell.angle_beta   90.00
_cell.angle_gamma   90.00
#
_symmetry.space_group_name_H-M   'P 1'
#
loop_
_entity.id
_entity.type
_entity.pdbx_description
1 polymer ?
#
loop_
_entity_poly.entity_id
_entity_poly.type
_entity_poly.pdbx_seq_one_letter_code
_entity_poly.pdbx_strand_id
1 'polypeptide(L)' 'MVVSFKELDKPYVSKVKIGNGELVDVKGKGMIEVKISSGTKFISDVLFVPDICQSLLNLGHS' A
#
# COMPACT_ATOMS: atom_id res chain seq x y z
N MET A 1 11.81 10.19 -5.78
CA MET A 1 11.46 9.26 -4.69
C MET A 1 10.88 8.01 -5.33
N VAL A 2 11.40 6.84 -4.99
CA VAL A 2 10.89 5.56 -5.49
C VAL A 2 10.45 4.73 -4.29
N VAL A 3 9.26 4.12 -4.37
CA VAL A 3 8.72 3.24 -3.34
C VAL A 3 8.49 1.87 -3.97
N SER A 4 8.98 0.81 -3.32
CA SER A 4 8.83 -0.56 -3.83
C SER A 4 8.72 -1.55 -2.68
N PHE A 5 7.90 -2.59 -2.83
CA PHE A 5 7.87 -3.68 -1.87
C PHE A 5 9.18 -4.47 -1.94
N LYS A 6 9.86 -4.55 -0.81
CA LYS A 6 11.04 -5.41 -0.61
C LYS A 6 10.59 -6.83 -0.30
N GLU A 7 9.52 -6.95 0.49
CA GLU A 7 8.88 -8.19 0.89
C GLU A 7 7.37 -7.99 0.91
N LEU A 8 6.61 -9.02 0.49
CA LEU A 8 5.15 -9.00 0.54
C LEU A 8 4.63 -10.39 0.93
N ASP A 9 4.08 -10.47 2.13
CA ASP A 9 3.40 -11.64 2.66
C ASP A 9 1.96 -11.69 2.12
N LYS A 10 1.78 -12.40 1.00
CA LYS A 10 0.50 -12.58 0.31
C LYS A 10 -0.55 -13.42 1.06
N PRO A 11 -0.20 -14.47 1.85
CA PRO A 11 -1.22 -15.18 2.64
C PRO A 11 -1.84 -14.33 3.75
N TYR A 12 -1.26 -13.17 4.08
CA TYR A 12 -1.92 -12.19 4.94
C TYR A 12 -3.13 -11.58 4.23
N VAL A 13 -4.32 -12.07 4.58
CA VAL A 13 -5.60 -11.57 4.06
C VAL A 13 -6.43 -11.04 5.23
N SER A 14 -6.88 -9.78 5.14
CA SER A 14 -7.69 -9.12 6.16
C SER A 14 -8.60 -8.07 5.52
N LYS A 15 -9.44 -7.39 6.31
CA LYS A 15 -10.28 -6.26 5.87
C LYS A 15 -9.97 -5.03 6.69
N VAL A 16 -9.93 -3.87 6.04
CA VAL A 16 -9.72 -2.57 6.72
C VAL A 16 -10.82 -1.59 6.33
N LYS A 17 -11.21 -0.75 7.28
CA LYS A 17 -12.17 0.34 7.04
C LYS A 17 -11.41 1.58 6.59
N ILE A 18 -11.75 2.13 5.44
CA ILE A 18 -11.16 3.37 4.91
C ILE A 18 -12.00 4.60 5.31
N GLY A 19 -11.49 5.80 5.02
CA GLY A 19 -12.04 7.06 5.53
C GLY A 19 -13.49 7.37 5.14
N ASN A 20 -13.99 6.79 4.04
CA ASN A 20 -15.39 6.90 3.61
C ASN A 20 -16.32 5.84 4.25
N GLY A 21 -15.77 4.99 5.12
CA GLY A 21 -16.50 3.96 5.84
C GLY A 21 -16.59 2.60 5.15
N GLU A 22 -16.10 2.48 3.91
CA GLU A 22 -16.07 1.21 3.17
C GLU A 22 -15.04 0.24 3.76
N LEU A 23 -15.35 -1.06 3.68
CA LEU A 23 -14.42 -2.13 4.03
C LEU A 23 -13.77 -2.65 2.75
N VAL A 24 -12.45 -2.58 2.70
CA VAL A 24 -11.64 -3.04 1.55
C VAL A 24 -10.75 -4.21 1.95
N ASP A 25 -10.46 -5.07 0.98
CA ASP A 25 -9.65 -6.26 1.21
C ASP A 25 -8.16 -5.92 1.20
N VAL A 26 -7.47 -6.33 2.25
CA VAL A 26 -6.02 -6.42 2.29
C VAL A 26 -5.62 -7.76 1.67
N LYS A 27 -4.76 -7.71 0.64
CA LYS A 27 -4.25 -8.89 -0.09
C LYS A 27 -2.79 -9.21 0.23
N GLY A 28 -2.22 -8.51 1.20
CA GLY A 28 -0.90 -8.84 1.74
C GLY A 28 -0.42 -7.80 2.74
N LYS A 29 0.66 -8.14 3.45
CA LYS A 29 1.38 -7.24 4.35
C LYS A 29 2.86 -7.34 4.06
N GLY A 30 3.57 -6.22 4.02
CA GLY A 30 4.94 -6.22 3.52
C GLY A 30 5.81 -5.14 4.12
N MET A 31 7.08 -5.20 3.75
CA MET A 31 8.04 -4.14 3.96
C MET A 31 8.26 -3.40 2.65
N ILE A 32 8.21 -2.07 2.69
CA ILE A 32 8.57 -1.23 1.56
C ILE A 32 9.94 -0.61 1.77
N GLU A 33 10.64 -0.45 0.66
CA GLU A 33 11.84 0.35 0.54
C GLU A 33 11.48 1.70 -0.11
N VAL A 34 11.87 2.79 0.55
CA VAL A 34 11.69 4.17 0.09
C VAL A 34 13.05 4.77 -0.23
N LYS A 35 13.34 4.90 -1.53
CA LYS A 35 14.56 5.55 -2.02
C LYS A 35 14.33 7.04 -2.21
N ILE A 36 15.09 7.83 -1.47
CA ILE A 36 15.18 9.29 -1.59
C ILE A 36 16.61 9.69 -1.95
N SER A 37 16.82 10.94 -2.35
CA SER A 37 18.15 11.44 -2.75
C SER A 37 19.19 11.32 -1.63
N SER A 38 18.77 11.42 -0.37
CA SER A 38 19.64 11.34 0.81
C SER A 38 19.84 9.92 1.35
N GLY A 39 19.21 8.90 0.75
CA GLY A 39 19.38 7.50 1.18
C GLY A 39 18.13 6.65 1.02
N THR A 40 18.16 5.47 1.64
CA THR A 40 17.08 4.49 1.58
C THR A 40 16.49 4.28 2.97
N LYS A 41 15.16 4.31 3.07
CA LYS A 41 14.42 4.01 4.30
C LYS A 41 13.57 2.76 4.12
N PHE A 42 13.44 1.96 5.18
CA PHE A 42 12.59 0.78 5.21
C PHE A 42 11.40 1.05 6.12
N ILE A 43 10.21 0.65 5.68
CA ILE A 43 8.97 0.75 6.47
C ILE A 43 8.33 -0.63 6.47
N SER A 44 8.19 -1.22 7.65
CA SER A 44 7.54 -2.52 7.85
C SER A 44 6.02 -2.36 8.00
N ASP A 45 5.32 -3.49 8.01
CA ASP A 45 3.89 -3.57 8.33
C ASP A 45 2.95 -2.81 7.38
N VAL A 46 3.38 -2.61 6.13
CA VAL A 46 2.60 -1.94 5.09
C VAL A 46 1.56 -2.89 4.51
N LEU A 47 0.29 -2.47 4.48
CA LEU A 47 -0.80 -3.26 3.94
C LEU A 47 -0.92 -3.05 2.43
N PHE A 48 -1.02 -4.14 1.67
CA PHE A 48 -1.30 -4.13 0.24
C PHE A 48 -2.81 -4.22 -0.01
N VAL A 49 -3.39 -3.12 -0.49
CA VAL A 49 -4.83 -2.97 -0.72
C VAL A 49 -5.07 -2.54 -2.17
N PRO A 50 -5.24 -3.48 -3.12
CA PRO A 50 -5.33 -3.16 -4.54
C PRO A 50 -6.57 -2.33 -4.90
N ASP A 51 -7.67 -2.46 -4.14
CA ASP A 51 -8.92 -1.75 -4.42
C ASP A 51 -8.81 -0.23 -4.20
N ILE A 52 -7.90 0.23 -3.31
CA ILE A 52 -7.64 1.66 -3.09
C ILE A 52 -7.00 2.32 -4.31
N CYS A 53 -6.18 1.59 -5.06
CA CYS A 53 -5.51 2.15 -6.24
C CYS A 53 -6.51 2.55 -7.33
N GLN A 54 -7.65 1.87 -7.44
CA GLN A 54 -8.70 2.23 -8.41
C GLN A 54 -9.33 3.59 -8.07
N SER A 55 -9.56 3.88 -6.80
CA SER A 55 -10.08 5.19 -6.36
C SER A 55 -9.07 6.33 -6.58
N LEU A 56 -7.77 6.10 -6.35
CA LEU A 56 -6.73 7.12 -6.58
C LEU A 56 -6.55 7.45 -8.06
N LEU A 57 -6.64 6.46 -8.95
CA LEU A 57 -6.59 6.67 -10.40
C LEU A 57 -7.77 7.53 -10.89
N ASN A 58 -8.95 7.34 -10.29
CA ASN A 58 -10.15 8.11 -10.66
C ASN A 58 -10.14 9.56 -10.13
N LEU A 59 -9.26 9.88 -9.17
CA LEU A 59 -9.07 11.24 -8.63
C LEU A 59 -8.01 12.06 -9.39
N GLY A 60 -7.19 11.41 -10.23
CA GLY A 60 -6.17 12.07 -11.06
C GLY A 60 -6.66 12.50 -12.44
N HIS A 61 -7.95 12.32 -12.72
CA HIS A 61 -8.59 12.60 -14.01
C HIS A 61 -9.70 13.65 -13.80
N SER A 62 -9.31 14.85 -13.37
CA SER A 62 -10.15 16.05 -13.33
C SER A 62 -9.32 17.29 -13.60
#